data_AF-A0A0F9G9M4-F1
#
_entry.id   AF-A0A0F9G9M4-F1
#
_cell.length_a   1.000
_cell.length_b   1.000
_cell.length_c   1.000
_cell.angle_alpha   90.00
_cell.angle_beta   90.00
_cell.angle_gamma   90.00
#
_symmetry.space_group_name_H-M   'P 1'
#
loop_
_entity.id
_entity.type
_entity.pdbx_description
1 polymer ?
#
loop_
_entity_poly.entity_id
_entity_poly.type
_entity_poly.pdbx_seq_one_letter_code
_entity_poly.pdbx_strand_id
1 'polypeptide(L)'
;TEMDDTELAERVAGFNKPNEAWDHVNFVSLDGNAGAGDFIDPDGLNIVDYIEPADGEFYKMQGLINDIHHKLVNGVAVINIQKKRGELYGKGGSGTEERCRLYLTMEFQELTFVKVKSPRKTKGGLTQEIQGKKINFKLHNYSNFYVQEIR
;
A
#
# COMPACT_ATOMS: atom_id res chain seq x y z
N THR A 1 -1.57 -22.66 3.48
CA THR A 1 -1.61 -21.76 2.30
C THR A 1 -1.03 -20.44 2.76
N GLU A 2 -0.46 -19.60 1.90
CA GLU A 2 -0.05 -18.26 2.36
C GLU A 2 -1.31 -17.54 2.90
N MET A 3 -1.28 -17.10 4.17
CA MET A 3 -2.42 -16.59 4.96
C MET A 3 -3.52 -17.61 5.34
N ASP A 4 -3.17 -18.83 5.75
CA ASP A 4 -4.15 -19.65 6.48
C ASP A 4 -4.45 -19.09 7.88
N ASP A 5 -5.58 -19.51 8.49
CA ASP A 5 -6.04 -18.98 9.80
C ASP A 5 -4.97 -19.09 10.90
N THR A 6 -4.08 -20.09 10.81
CA THR A 6 -3.00 -20.29 11.77
C THR A 6 -1.91 -19.24 11.58
N GLU A 7 -1.46 -19.04 10.34
CA GLU A 7 -0.49 -18.01 10.01
C GLU A 7 -1.02 -16.60 10.34
N LEU A 8 -2.29 -16.32 10.05
CA LEU A 8 -2.90 -15.03 10.39
C LEU A 8 -2.89 -14.78 11.89
N ALA A 9 -3.28 -15.78 12.69
CA ALA A 9 -3.26 -15.68 14.15
C ALA A 9 -1.85 -15.41 14.70
N GLU A 10 -0.82 -16.09 14.16
CA GLU A 10 0.58 -15.86 14.54
C GLU A 10 1.06 -14.44 14.17
N ARG A 11 0.72 -13.95 12.97
CA ARG A 11 1.07 -12.60 12.52
C ARG A 11 0.44 -11.52 13.40
N VAL A 12 -0.84 -11.69 13.72
CA VAL A 12 -1.60 -10.76 14.56
C VAL A 12 -1.09 -10.74 16.00
N ALA A 13 -0.71 -11.90 16.55
CA ALA A 13 -0.15 -12.01 17.90
C ALA A 13 1.12 -11.16 18.09
N GLY A 14 1.92 -10.98 17.03
CA GLY A 14 3.14 -10.16 17.05
C GLY A 14 2.93 -8.67 17.39
N PHE A 15 1.69 -8.17 17.29
CA PHE A 15 1.36 -6.78 17.62
C PHE A 15 1.06 -6.53 19.11
N ASN A 16 1.09 -7.57 19.95
CA ASN A 16 0.78 -7.49 21.39
C ASN A 16 -0.56 -6.77 21.66
N LYS A 17 -1.57 -7.08 20.83
CA LYS A 17 -2.96 -6.60 20.98
C LYS A 17 -3.88 -7.78 21.29
N PRO A 18 -4.96 -7.57 22.06
CA PRO A 18 -5.97 -8.60 22.26
C PRO A 18 -6.69 -8.91 20.93
N ASN A 19 -7.23 -10.11 20.77
CA ASN A 19 -7.84 -10.55 19.50
C ASN A 19 -9.02 -9.68 19.09
N GLU A 20 -9.78 -9.17 20.05
CA GLU A 20 -10.95 -8.31 19.83
C GLU A 20 -10.57 -6.95 19.20
N ALA A 21 -9.29 -6.57 19.27
CA ALA A 21 -8.78 -5.39 18.58
C ALA A 21 -8.87 -5.54 17.04
N TRP A 22 -9.12 -6.73 16.52
CA TRP A 22 -9.18 -7.03 15.09
C TRP A 22 -10.60 -7.33 14.60
N ASP A 23 -11.61 -7.32 15.46
CA ASP A 23 -13.01 -7.64 15.13
C ASP A 23 -13.62 -6.72 14.06
N HIS A 24 -13.04 -5.54 13.88
CA HIS A 24 -13.43 -4.56 12.87
C HIS A 24 -12.68 -4.70 11.54
N VAL A 25 -11.79 -5.69 11.42
CA VAL A 25 -10.99 -5.96 10.23
C VAL A 25 -11.51 -7.22 9.55
N ASN A 26 -11.85 -7.10 8.27
CA ASN A 26 -12.19 -8.25 7.44
C ASN A 26 -10.94 -8.75 6.71
N PHE A 27 -10.38 -9.88 7.14
CA PHE A 27 -9.26 -10.53 6.45
C PHE A 27 -9.78 -11.41 5.32
N VAL A 28 -9.22 -11.23 4.12
CA VAL A 28 -9.65 -11.94 2.93
C VAL A 28 -8.43 -12.55 2.23
N SER A 29 -8.46 -13.86 2.00
CA SER A 29 -7.53 -14.55 1.12
C SER A 29 -8.03 -14.47 -0.34
N LEU A 30 -7.12 -14.12 -1.25
CA LEU A 30 -7.43 -14.06 -2.69
C LEU A 30 -7.13 -15.42 -3.31
N ASP A 31 -8.12 -16.30 -3.32
CA ASP A 31 -7.97 -17.66 -3.87
C ASP A 31 -8.35 -17.67 -5.36
N GLY A 32 -7.35 -17.92 -6.22
CA GLY A 32 -7.44 -18.63 -7.51
C GLY A 32 -8.27 -18.06 -8.67
N ASN A 33 -9.26 -17.19 -8.47
CA ASN A 33 -10.11 -16.64 -9.55
C ASN A 33 -10.72 -15.26 -9.27
N ALA A 34 -10.71 -14.78 -8.01
CA ALA A 34 -11.26 -13.47 -7.67
C ALA A 34 -10.15 -12.40 -7.69
N GLY A 35 -10.41 -11.28 -8.34
CA GLY A 35 -9.49 -10.15 -8.34
C GLY A 35 -9.57 -9.39 -7.02
N ALA A 36 -8.49 -8.73 -6.60
CA ALA A 36 -8.49 -7.88 -5.40
C ALA A 36 -9.64 -6.84 -5.39
N GLY A 37 -10.11 -6.43 -6.57
CA GLY A 37 -11.27 -5.56 -6.69
C GLY A 37 -12.54 -6.14 -6.06
N ASP A 38 -12.76 -7.45 -6.08
CA ASP A 38 -14.04 -8.06 -5.68
C ASP A 38 -14.33 -7.96 -4.18
N PHE A 39 -13.32 -7.61 -3.40
CA PHE A 39 -13.39 -7.49 -1.94
C PHE A 39 -13.18 -6.06 -1.44
N ILE A 40 -13.27 -5.07 -2.33
CA ILE A 40 -13.13 -3.66 -1.96
C ILE A 40 -14.39 -3.20 -1.24
N ASP A 41 -14.21 -2.72 0.00
CA ASP A 41 -15.18 -1.89 0.69
C ASP A 41 -15.17 -0.49 0.06
N PRO A 42 -16.27 -0.05 -0.60
CA PRO A 42 -16.32 1.24 -1.26
C PRO A 42 -16.05 2.44 -0.35
N ASP A 43 -16.35 2.35 0.94
CA ASP A 43 -16.28 3.45 1.90
C ASP A 43 -15.20 3.23 2.99
N GLY A 44 -14.59 2.05 3.02
CA GLY A 44 -13.62 1.64 4.03
C GLY A 44 -12.15 1.96 3.72
N LEU A 45 -11.28 1.55 4.65
CA LEU A 45 -9.84 1.46 4.44
C LEU A 45 -9.50 0.06 3.94
N ASN A 46 -9.10 -0.02 2.67
CA ASN A 46 -8.71 -1.27 2.03
C ASN A 46 -7.19 -1.37 1.98
N ILE A 47 -6.61 -2.48 2.45
CA ILE A 47 -5.18 -2.75 2.36
C ILE A 47 -5.00 -4.00 1.50
N VAL A 48 -4.37 -3.84 0.34
CA VAL A 48 -4.11 -4.94 -0.60
C VAL A 48 -2.62 -5.30 -0.54
N ASP A 49 -2.33 -6.45 0.06
CA ASP A 49 -0.97 -6.93 0.31
C ASP A 49 -0.78 -8.35 -0.26
N TYR A 50 -0.30 -8.53 -1.48
CA TYR A 50 0.09 -7.54 -2.49
C TYR A 50 -0.58 -7.86 -3.83
N ILE A 51 -0.61 -6.90 -4.76
CA ILE A 51 -1.09 -7.18 -6.13
C ILE A 51 0.09 -7.61 -6.99
N GLU A 52 -0.02 -8.80 -7.56
CA GLU A 52 0.85 -9.28 -8.62
C GLU A 52 0.01 -9.92 -9.72
N PRO A 53 0.15 -9.47 -10.99
CA PRO A 53 -0.50 -10.11 -12.10
C PRO A 53 0.22 -11.41 -12.44
N ALA A 54 -0.44 -12.28 -13.19
CA ALA A 54 0.19 -13.48 -13.72
C ALA A 54 1.50 -13.16 -14.45
N ASP A 55 2.44 -14.10 -14.42
CA ASP A 55 3.79 -13.92 -14.97
C ASP A 55 3.76 -13.36 -16.40
N GLY A 56 4.48 -12.25 -16.60
CA GLY A 56 4.57 -11.56 -17.89
C GLY A 56 3.42 -10.59 -18.18
N GLU A 57 2.35 -10.58 -17.39
CA GLU A 57 1.18 -9.70 -17.57
C GLU A 57 1.27 -8.38 -16.78
N PHE A 58 2.48 -7.93 -16.46
CA PHE A 58 2.70 -6.69 -15.69
C PHE A 58 2.05 -5.44 -16.30
N TYR A 59 1.84 -5.42 -17.62
CA TYR A 59 1.14 -4.33 -18.30
C TYR A 59 -0.33 -4.18 -17.82
N LYS A 60 -0.95 -5.24 -17.28
CA LYS A 60 -2.32 -5.22 -16.76
C LYS A 60 -2.46 -4.51 -15.41
N MET A 61 -1.35 -4.21 -14.72
CA MET A 61 -1.37 -3.54 -13.41
C MET A 61 -2.15 -2.23 -13.41
N GLN A 62 -2.07 -1.45 -14.48
CA GLN A 62 -2.85 -0.22 -14.59
C GLN A 62 -4.35 -0.48 -14.56
N GLY A 63 -4.80 -1.53 -15.26
CA GLY A 63 -6.20 -1.96 -15.28
C GLY A 63 -6.66 -2.36 -13.89
N LEU A 64 -5.89 -3.22 -13.22
CA LEU A 64 -6.19 -3.69 -11.86
C LEU A 64 -6.33 -2.53 -10.85
N ILE A 65 -5.43 -1.54 -10.91
CA ILE A 65 -5.52 -0.36 -10.04
C ILE A 65 -6.76 0.48 -10.36
N ASN A 66 -7.11 0.64 -11.65
CA ASN A 66 -8.32 1.35 -12.04
C ASN A 66 -9.58 0.62 -11.57
N ASP A 67 -9.62 -0.70 -11.65
CA ASP A 67 -10.77 -1.50 -11.22
C ASP A 67 -11.02 -1.36 -9.72
N ILE A 68 -9.95 -1.36 -8.91
CA ILE A 68 -10.03 -1.04 -7.47
C ILE A 68 -10.54 0.40 -7.27
N HIS A 69 -9.95 1.37 -7.97
CA HIS A 69 -10.34 2.77 -7.85
C HIS A 69 -11.81 3.01 -8.22
N HIS A 70 -12.34 2.35 -9.25
CA HIS A 70 -13.73 2.47 -9.66
C HIS A 70 -14.73 1.90 -8.65
N LYS A 71 -14.28 1.01 -7.75
CA LYS A 71 -15.11 0.46 -6.68
C LYS A 71 -15.14 1.34 -5.43
N LEU A 72 -14.18 2.24 -5.26
CA LEU A 72 -14.16 3.21 -4.16
C LEU A 72 -15.18 4.33 -4.40
N VAL A 73 -15.88 4.72 -3.33
CA VAL A 73 -16.80 5.86 -3.29
C VAL A 73 -16.25 6.92 -2.35
N ASN A 74 -16.22 6.66 -1.03
CA ASN A 74 -15.58 7.52 -0.04
C ASN A 74 -14.33 6.90 0.61
N GLY A 75 -14.06 5.64 0.31
CA GLY A 75 -12.97 4.88 0.90
C GLY A 75 -11.60 5.18 0.30
N VAL A 76 -10.60 4.48 0.82
CA VAL A 76 -9.21 4.55 0.37
C VAL A 76 -8.68 3.13 0.19
N ALA A 77 -7.88 2.91 -0.86
CA ALA A 77 -7.11 1.70 -1.02
C ALA A 77 -5.61 1.99 -0.91
N VAL A 78 -4.91 1.21 -0.09
CA VAL A 78 -3.46 1.14 -0.01
C VAL A 78 -3.04 -0.16 -0.69
N ILE A 79 -2.26 -0.04 -1.76
CA ILE A 79 -1.87 -1.17 -2.61
C ILE A 79 -0.36 -1.36 -2.50
N ASN A 80 0.07 -2.52 -2.03
CA ASN A 80 1.47 -2.91 -2.04
C ASN A 80 1.80 -3.57 -3.39
N ILE A 81 2.91 -3.16 -4.00
CA ILE A 81 3.40 -3.69 -5.28
C ILE A 81 4.88 -4.04 -5.12
N GLN A 82 5.24 -5.24 -5.57
CA GLN A 82 6.64 -5.67 -5.57
C GLN A 82 7.47 -4.87 -6.59
N LYS A 83 8.72 -4.56 -6.24
CA LYS A 83 9.64 -3.84 -7.13
C LYS A 83 11.03 -4.46 -7.11
N LYS A 84 11.78 -4.31 -8.21
CA LYS A 84 13.21 -4.64 -8.18
C LYS A 84 13.95 -3.61 -7.34
N ARG A 85 15.02 -4.04 -6.67
CA ARG A 85 15.88 -3.15 -5.90
C ARG A 85 16.46 -2.04 -6.80
N GLY A 86 16.41 -0.80 -6.35
CA GLY A 86 16.86 0.38 -7.09
C GLY A 86 15.84 0.94 -8.08
N GLU A 87 14.77 0.20 -8.41
CA GLU A 87 13.73 0.73 -9.29
C GLU A 87 12.81 1.70 -8.55
N LEU A 88 12.43 2.77 -9.26
CA LEU A 88 11.51 3.77 -8.73
C LEU A 88 10.08 3.21 -8.62
N TYR A 89 9.67 2.44 -9.63
CA TYR A 89 8.32 1.90 -9.77
C TYR A 89 8.27 0.40 -9.48
N GLY A 90 7.14 -0.05 -8.95
CA GLY A 90 6.78 -1.45 -8.86
C GLY A 90 6.59 -2.13 -10.21
N LYS A 91 6.39 -3.44 -10.18
CA LYS A 91 5.96 -4.25 -11.33
C LYS A 91 4.75 -3.58 -11.99
N GLY A 92 4.80 -3.43 -13.31
CA GLY A 92 3.85 -2.60 -14.09
C GLY A 92 4.35 -1.19 -14.41
N GLY A 93 5.48 -0.75 -13.84
CA GLY A 93 6.19 0.47 -14.24
C GLY A 93 5.47 1.76 -13.86
N SER A 94 5.80 2.85 -14.57
CA SER A 94 5.28 4.20 -14.31
C SER A 94 3.75 4.29 -14.39
N GLY A 95 3.12 3.41 -15.16
CA GLY A 95 1.66 3.33 -15.23
C GLY A 95 0.99 3.11 -13.88
N THR A 96 1.66 2.43 -12.94
CA THR A 96 1.14 2.27 -11.56
C THR A 96 1.12 3.60 -10.80
N GLU A 97 2.12 4.46 -11.01
CA GLU A 97 2.18 5.80 -10.44
C GLU A 97 1.12 6.72 -11.08
N GLU A 98 0.93 6.66 -12.38
CA GLU A 98 -0.05 7.48 -13.09
C GLU A 98 -1.47 7.35 -12.52
N ARG A 99 -1.86 6.13 -12.11
CA ARG A 99 -3.21 5.82 -11.59
C ARG A 99 -3.44 6.19 -10.14
N CYS A 100 -2.39 6.41 -9.36
CA CYS A 100 -2.53 6.69 -7.93
C CYS A 100 -2.55 8.20 -7.63
N ARG A 101 -3.03 8.56 -6.43
CA ARG A 101 -2.92 9.91 -5.88
C ARG A 101 -1.67 10.10 -5.03
N LEU A 102 -1.16 9.04 -4.43
CA LEU A 102 0.05 9.00 -3.62
C LEU A 102 0.85 7.78 -4.06
N TYR A 103 2.09 7.98 -4.47
CA TYR A 103 3.02 6.89 -4.75
C TYR A 103 4.23 7.03 -3.86
N LEU A 104 4.50 5.97 -3.10
CA LEU A 104 5.67 5.86 -2.24
C LEU A 104 6.53 4.71 -2.75
N THR A 105 7.83 4.94 -2.87
CA THR A 105 8.77 3.86 -3.13
C THR A 105 9.61 3.63 -1.87
N MET A 106 9.74 2.37 -1.49
CA MET A 106 10.44 1.98 -0.26
C MET A 106 11.68 1.19 -0.62
N GLU A 107 12.81 1.60 -0.05
CA GLU A 107 14.08 0.90 -0.06
C GLU A 107 14.47 0.56 1.38
N PHE A 108 15.59 -0.14 1.55
CA PHE A 108 16.11 -0.43 2.88
C PHE A 108 16.33 0.88 3.67
N GLN A 109 15.56 1.06 4.75
CA GLN A 109 15.61 2.21 5.65
C GLN A 109 15.25 3.57 5.02
N GLU A 110 14.67 3.61 3.82
CA GLU A 110 14.30 4.84 3.13
C GLU A 110 12.93 4.71 2.47
N LEU A 111 12.09 5.73 2.64
CA LEU A 111 10.81 5.88 1.97
C LEU A 111 10.82 7.19 1.18
N THR A 112 10.59 7.14 -0.12
CA THR A 112 10.58 8.31 -1.01
C THR A 112 9.18 8.59 -1.52
N PHE A 113 8.75 9.85 -1.46
CA PHE A 113 7.49 10.32 -2.04
C PHE A 113 7.64 10.55 -3.55
N VAL A 114 7.25 9.58 -4.38
CA VAL A 114 7.38 9.68 -5.85
C VAL A 114 6.31 10.59 -6.45
N LYS A 115 5.08 10.50 -5.93
CA LYS A 115 3.93 11.32 -6.39
C LYS A 115 3.08 11.72 -5.20
N VAL A 116 2.68 12.99 -5.15
CA VAL A 116 1.64 13.46 -4.20
C VAL A 116 0.66 14.41 -4.87
N LYS A 117 -0.54 13.91 -5.16
CA LYS A 117 -1.65 14.70 -5.72
C LYS A 117 -2.46 15.37 -4.61
N SER A 118 -2.50 16.70 -4.65
CA SER A 118 -3.23 17.55 -3.68
C SER A 118 -2.71 17.44 -2.23
N PRO A 119 -1.44 17.78 -1.95
CA PRO A 119 -0.93 17.79 -0.58
C PRO A 119 -1.69 18.78 0.29
N ARG A 120 -1.69 18.56 1.61
CA ARG A 120 -2.25 19.53 2.56
C ARG A 120 -1.56 20.89 2.36
N LYS A 121 -2.36 21.91 2.06
CA LYS A 121 -1.88 23.31 2.01
C LYS A 121 -1.49 23.75 3.41
N THR A 122 -0.33 24.36 3.57
CA THR A 122 0.05 24.98 4.85
C THR A 122 -0.66 26.34 5.00
N LYS A 123 -0.66 26.91 6.21
CA LYS A 123 -1.16 28.27 6.44
C LYS A 123 -0.44 29.23 5.48
N GLY A 124 -1.21 29.92 4.63
CA GLY A 124 -0.68 30.77 3.55
C GLY A 124 -0.92 30.24 2.13
N GLY A 125 -1.53 29.06 1.98
CA GLY A 125 -1.95 28.53 0.67
C GLY A 125 -0.83 27.93 -0.16
N LEU A 126 0.43 28.02 0.30
CA LEU A 126 1.56 27.34 -0.29
C LEU A 126 1.50 25.85 0.04
N THR A 127 1.57 25.02 -0.99
CA THR A 127 1.73 23.59 -0.84
C THR A 127 3.20 23.34 -0.49
N GLN A 128 3.50 22.68 0.64
CA GLN A 128 4.86 22.15 0.81
C GLN A 128 5.09 21.12 -0.30
N GLU A 129 6.12 21.33 -1.11
CA GLU A 129 6.55 20.36 -2.10
C GLU A 129 7.11 19.14 -1.35
N ILE A 130 6.26 18.14 -1.15
CA ILE A 130 6.61 16.89 -0.47
C ILE A 130 6.96 15.78 -1.47
N GLN A 131 6.64 15.96 -2.75
CA GLN A 131 7.12 15.09 -3.80
C GLN A 131 8.65 15.20 -3.91
N GLY A 132 9.32 14.07 -4.07
CA GLY A 132 10.78 13.95 -4.04
C GLY A 132 11.39 13.89 -2.64
N LYS A 133 10.65 14.23 -1.58
CA LYS A 133 11.16 14.15 -0.20
C LYS A 133 11.34 12.71 0.25
N LYS A 134 12.20 12.54 1.25
CA LYS A 134 12.56 11.23 1.78
C LYS A 134 12.36 11.18 3.29
N ILE A 135 11.85 10.04 3.75
CA ILE A 135 11.82 9.67 5.17
C ILE A 135 12.84 8.55 5.36
N ASN A 136 13.85 8.80 6.19
CA ASN A 136 14.71 7.74 6.69
C ASN A 136 14.03 7.09 7.90
N PHE A 137 14.00 5.76 7.91
CA PHE A 137 13.41 4.99 9.00
C PHE A 137 14.31 3.83 9.41
N LYS A 138 14.16 3.38 10.66
CA LYS A 138 14.70 2.10 11.10
C LYS A 138 13.57 1.19 11.52
N LEU A 139 13.67 -0.07 11.12
CA LEU A 139 12.80 -1.12 11.63
C LEU A 139 13.26 -1.47 13.05
N HIS A 140 12.34 -1.41 14.01
CA HIS A 140 12.60 -1.74 15.39
C HIS A 140 11.45 -2.60 15.92
N ASN A 141 11.75 -3.63 16.72
CA ASN A 141 10.76 -4.58 17.23
C ASN A 141 9.80 -5.06 16.12
N TYR A 142 10.37 -5.63 15.05
CA TYR A 142 9.68 -6.26 13.91
C TYR A 142 8.90 -5.31 12.99
N SER A 143 7.95 -4.54 13.51
CA SER A 143 7.00 -3.74 12.71
C SER A 143 6.87 -2.28 13.14
N ASN A 144 7.69 -1.81 14.10
CA ASN A 144 7.65 -0.41 14.53
C ASN A 144 8.63 0.43 13.71
N PHE A 145 8.09 1.44 13.03
CA PHE A 145 8.88 2.41 12.25
C PHE A 145 9.14 3.66 13.09
N TYR A 146 10.41 4.04 13.20
CA TYR A 146 10.80 5.30 13.82
C TYR A 146 11.23 6.28 12.74
N VAL A 147 10.47 7.37 12.57
CA VAL A 147 10.85 8.48 11.69
C VAL A 147 12.12 9.10 12.25
N GLN A 148 13.20 9.05 11.50
CA GLN A 148 14.47 9.63 11.94
C GLN A 148 14.54 11.11 11.57
N GLU A 149 14.30 11.44 10.30
CA GLU A 149 14.26 12.82 9.77
C GLU A 149 13.48 12.86 8.44
N ILE A 150 12.76 13.95 8.17
CA ILE A 150 12.25 14.26 6.81
C ILE A 150 13.32 15.11 6.12
N ARG A 151 13.94 14.58 5.07
CA ARG A 151 14.92 15.31 4.25
C ARG A 151 14.27 15.77 2.95
#